data_AF-A0A4S5CHE0-F1
#
_entry.id   AF-A0A4S5CHE0-F1
#
_cell.length_a   1.000
_cell.length_b   1.000
_cell.length_c   1.000
_cell.angle_alpha   90.00
_cell.angle_beta   90.00
_cell.angle_gamma   90.00
#
_symmetry.space_group_name_H-M   'P 1'
#
loop_
_entity.id
_entity.type
_entity.pdbx_description
1 polymer ?
#
loop_
_entity_poly.entity_id
_entity_poly.type
_entity_poly.pdbx_seq_one_letter_code
_entity_poly.pdbx_strand_id
1 'polypeptide(L)' 'MAIELVAPSSAINMIGPYLAAYAVCPFCKYENIFTRLEGPVSPVKAVSVCEHIRAHFIDDEGESKFEFENQMTALKGQ' A
#
# COMPACT_ATOMS: atom_id res chain seq x y z
N MET A 1 -13.23 -7.71 11.57
CA MET A 1 -12.46 -7.07 10.48
C MET A 1 -11.51 -6.10 11.14
N ALA A 2 -10.22 -6.17 10.81
CA ALA A 2 -9.20 -5.27 11.35
C ALA A 2 -8.66 -4.44 10.20
N ILE A 3 -8.63 -3.11 10.36
CA ILE A 3 -8.09 -2.17 9.39
C ILE A 3 -6.83 -1.57 9.99
N GLU A 4 -5.75 -1.54 9.23
CA GLU A 4 -4.50 -0.90 9.62
C GLU A 4 -4.00 0.04 8.53
N LEU A 5 -3.56 1.22 8.95
CA LEU A 5 -2.97 2.23 8.09
C LEU A 5 -1.45 2.16 8.19
N VAL A 6 -0.79 2.03 7.05
CA VAL A 6 0.67 1.89 6.97
C VAL A 6 1.24 3.00 6.11
N ALA A 7 2.23 3.70 6.65
CA ALA A 7 3.02 4.67 5.88
C ALA A 7 3.95 3.92 4.91
N PRO A 8 4.16 4.44 3.69
CA PRO A 8 5.15 3.88 2.80
C PRO A 8 6.55 3.99 3.40
N SER A 9 7.42 3.09 2.98
CA SER A 9 8.85 3.17 3.27
C SER A 9 9.41 4.50 2.79
N SER A 10 10.26 5.11 3.62
CA SER A 10 11.03 6.32 3.30
C SER A 10 12.21 6.04 2.35
N ALA A 11 12.45 4.77 2.01
CA ALA A 11 13.52 4.39 1.10
C ALA A 11 13.26 4.95 -0.31
N ILE A 12 14.22 5.71 -0.82
CA ILE A 12 14.17 6.26 -2.18
C ILE A 12 14.62 5.16 -3.13
N ASN A 13 13.68 4.60 -3.89
CA ASN A 13 13.96 3.62 -4.94
C ASN A 13 13.22 4.01 -6.22
N MET A 14 13.68 3.50 -7.36
CA MET A 14 13.08 3.81 -8.67
C MET A 14 12.78 2.53 -9.44
N ILE A 15 11.60 2.47 -10.06
CA ILE A 15 11.21 1.41 -11.01
C ILE A 15 11.09 2.07 -12.38
N GLY A 16 12.14 1.93 -13.20
CA GLY A 16 12.28 2.70 -14.43
C GLY A 16 12.37 4.20 -14.14
N PRO A 17 11.59 5.07 -14.82
CA PRO A 17 11.60 6.52 -14.57
C PRO A 17 10.76 6.94 -13.36
N TYR A 18 10.05 6.02 -12.69
CA TYR A 18 9.10 6.34 -11.62
C TYR A 18 9.67 6.07 -10.23
N LEU A 19 9.34 6.92 -9.26
CA LEU A 19 9.65 6.68 -7.85
C LEU A 19 8.82 5.51 -7.33
N ALA A 20 9.48 4.53 -6.73
CA ALA A 20 8.80 3.41 -6.10
C ALA A 20 8.30 3.81 -4.70
N ALA A 21 7.16 3.27 -4.32
CA ALA A 21 6.64 3.32 -2.96
C ALA A 21 6.39 1.89 -2.48
N TYR A 22 6.88 1.57 -1.28
CA TYR A 22 6.74 0.24 -0.69
C TYR A 22 5.91 0.31 0.57
N ALA A 23 5.01 -0.63 0.78
CA ALA A 23 4.26 -0.75 2.03
C ALA A 23 4.15 -2.23 2.44
N VAL A 24 4.64 -2.55 3.63
CA VAL A 24 4.55 -3.92 4.16
C VAL A 24 3.16 -4.12 4.75
N CYS A 25 2.44 -5.13 4.25
CA CYS A 25 1.14 -5.48 4.80
C CYS A 25 1.31 -6.04 6.23
N PRO A 26 0.59 -5.51 7.23
CA PRO A 26 0.76 -5.96 8.60
C PRO A 26 0.21 -7.38 8.82
N PHE A 27 -0.69 -7.86 7.96
CA PHE A 27 -1.34 -9.17 8.09
C PHE A 27 -0.57 -10.32 7.45
N CYS A 28 -0.22 -10.20 6.16
CA CYS A 28 0.49 -11.26 5.43
C CYS A 28 2.00 -11.04 5.33
N LYS A 29 2.52 -9.93 5.87
CA LYS A 29 3.93 -9.50 5.78
C LYS A 29 4.47 -9.37 4.34
N TYR A 30 3.59 -9.38 3.35
CA TYR A 30 3.93 -9.15 1.96
C TYR A 30 4.33 -7.69 1.75
N GLU A 31 5.45 -7.48 1.05
CA GLU A 31 5.91 -6.16 0.64
C GLU A 31 5.16 -5.72 -0.63
N ASN A 32 4.26 -4.75 -0.49
CA ASN A 32 3.48 -4.21 -1.60
C ASN A 32 4.30 -3.14 -2.31
N ILE A 33 4.37 -3.23 -3.62
CA ILE A 33 5.17 -2.38 -4.50
C ILE A 33 4.22 -1.53 -5.35
N PHE A 34 4.46 -0.23 -5.31
CA PHE A 34 3.74 0.77 -6.08
C PHE A 34 4.71 1.69 -6.80
N THR A 35 4.22 2.40 -7.81
CA THR A 35 4.95 3.46 -8.52
C THR A 35 4.21 4.78 -8.41
N ARG A 36 4.92 5.85 -8.06
CA ARG A 36 4.38 7.21 -8.02
C ARG A 36 4.42 7.80 -9.43
N LEU A 37 3.29 8.33 -9.87
CA LEU A 37 3.13 8.78 -11.26
C LEU A 37 3.71 10.17 -11.54
N GLU A 38 3.69 11.07 -10.54
CA GLU A 38 4.02 12.49 -10.74
C GLU A 38 5.03 13.05 -9.72
N GLY A 39 5.05 12.56 -8.48
CA GLY A 39 5.86 13.11 -7.39
C GLY A 39 5.71 12.36 -6.06
N PRO A 40 6.37 12.81 -4.98
CA PRO A 40 6.46 12.10 -3.69
C PRO A 40 5.12 11.96 -2.95
N VAL A 41 4.13 12.81 -3.27
CA VAL A 41 2.77 12.81 -2.71
C VAL A 41 1.73 12.76 -3.81
N SER A 42 2.00 11.95 -4.84
CA SER A 42 1.12 11.76 -5.99
C SER A 42 0.38 10.42 -5.91
N PRO A 43 -0.71 10.25 -6.68
CA PRO A 43 -1.37 8.97 -6.85
C PRO A 43 -0.36 7.88 -7.22
N VAL A 44 -0.61 6.69 -6.68
CA VAL A 44 0.25 5.52 -6.90
C VAL A 44 -0.44 4.52 -7.81
N LYS A 45 0.36 3.86 -8.65
CA LYS A 45 -0.06 2.73 -9.45
C LYS A 45 0.47 1.44 -8.83
N ALA A 46 -0.42 0.48 -8.61
CA ALA A 46 -0.06 -0.85 -8.13
C ALA A 46 0.84 -1.57 -9.15
N VAL A 47 1.97 -2.10 -8.67
CA VAL A 47 2.86 -2.97 -9.45
C VAL A 47 2.72 -4.40 -8.97
N SER A 48 2.87 -4.63 -7.66
CA SER A 48 2.70 -5.94 -7.04
C SER A 48 2.12 -5.76 -5.65
N VAL A 49 0.89 -6.23 -5.43
CA VAL A 49 0.16 -6.01 -4.18
C VAL A 49 -0.53 -7.28 -3.70
N CYS A 50 -0.68 -7.41 -2.38
CA CYS A 50 -1.45 -8.47 -1.75
C CYS A 50 -2.96 -8.16 -1.74
N GLU A 51 -3.78 -9.16 -1.49
CA GLU A 51 -5.23 -8.99 -1.42
C GLU A 51 -5.70 -8.08 -0.28
N HIS A 52 -4.89 -7.86 0.76
CA HIS A 52 -5.31 -7.05 1.89
C HIS A 52 -5.31 -5.54 1.61
N ILE A 53 -4.65 -5.06 0.54
CA ILE A 53 -4.67 -3.63 0.21
C ILE A 53 -6.09 -3.24 -0.21
N ARG A 54 -6.57 -2.10 0.30
CA ARG A 54 -7.91 -1.57 -0.01
C ARG A 54 -7.84 -0.20 -0.66
N ALA A 55 -7.09 0.71 -0.05
CA ALA A 55 -7.01 2.09 -0.50
C ALA A 55 -5.62 2.68 -0.30
N HIS A 56 -5.36 3.73 -1.07
CA HIS A 56 -4.27 4.66 -0.86
C HIS A 56 -4.87 6.06 -0.80
N PHE A 57 -4.51 6.82 0.22
CA PHE A 57 -4.92 8.21 0.38
C PHE A 57 -3.77 9.06 0.91
N ILE A 58 -3.93 10.36 0.77
CA ILE A 58 -3.01 11.36 1.30
C ILE A 58 -3.77 12.05 2.43
N ASP A 59 -3.20 12.05 3.63
CA ASP A 59 -3.78 12.69 4.80
C ASP A 59 -3.64 14.23 4.74
N ASP A 60 -4.33 14.95 5.63
CA ASP A 60 -4.26 16.42 5.77
C ASP A 60 -2.82 16.94 6.01
N GLU A 61 -1.94 16.11 6.57
CA GLU A 61 -0.51 16.41 6.73
C GLU A 61 0.30 16.24 5.43
N GLY A 62 -0.34 15.85 4.32
CA GLY A 62 0.32 15.56 3.06
C GLY A 62 1.04 14.21 3.04
N GLU A 63 0.82 13.35 4.04
CA GLU A 63 1.46 12.04 4.10
C GLU A 63 0.67 10.98 3.34
N SER A 64 1.35 10.21 2.50
CA SER A 64 0.79 9.04 1.82
C SER A 64 0.56 7.92 2.85
N LYS A 65 -0.64 7.34 2.89
CA LYS A 65 -1.01 6.21 3.75
C LYS A 65 -1.67 5.12 2.91
N PHE A 66 -1.40 3.86 3.27
CA PHE A 66 -1.97 2.67 2.66
C PHE A 66 -2.88 1.98 3.66
N GLU A 67 -4.12 1.73 3.25
CA GLU A 67 -5.11 1.02 4.05
C GLU A 67 -5.06 -0.47 3.73
N PHE A 68 -4.83 -1.27 4.76
CA PHE A 68 -4.92 -2.71 4.70
C PHE A 68 -6.10 -3.19 5.54
N GLU A 69 -6.91 -4.07 4.97
CA GLU A 69 -8.00 -4.74 5.68
C GLU A 69 -7.69 -6.23 5.80
N ASN A 70 -7.66 -6.73 7.04
CA ASN A 70 -7.70 -8.16 7.30
C ASN A 70 -9.11 -8.65 7.03
N GLN A 71 -9.33 -9.05 5.78
CA GLN A 71 -10.40 -9.93 5.44
C GLN A 71 -10.05 -11.27 6.08
N MET A 72 -10.57 -11.50 7.29
CA MET A 72 -10.94 -12.85 7.68
C MET A 72 -11.94 -13.28 6.61
N THR A 73 -11.45 -13.78 5.49
CA THR A 73 -12.25 -14.47 4.50
C THR A 73 -12.84 -15.59 5.33
N ALA A 74 -14.10 -15.40 5.74
CA ALA A 74 -14.89 -16.45 6.32
C ALA A 74 -14.63 -17.63 5.39
N LEU A 75 -14.04 -18.69 5.93
CA LEU A 75 -14.17 -20.02 5.39
C LEU A 75 -15.66 -20.15 5.13
N LYS A 76 -16.08 -19.88 3.89
CA LYS A 76 -17.38 -20.31 3.39
C LYS A 76 -17.22 -21.81 3.39
N GLY A 77 -17.60 -22.39 4.51
CA GLY A 77 -17.70 -23.82 4.67
C GLY A 77 -18.66 -24.39 3.65
N GLN A 78 -18.42 -25.67 3.39
CA GLN A 78 -19.22 -26.65 2.66
C GLN A 78 -18.94 -26.71 1.16
#